data_AF-A0A3D9C729-F1
#
_entry.id   AF-A0A3D9C729-F1
#
_cell.length_a   1.000
_cell.length_b   1.000
_cell.length_c   1.000
_cell.angle_alpha   90.00
_cell.angle_beta   90.00
_cell.angle_gamma   90.00
#
_symmetry.space_group_name_H-M   'P 1'
#
loop_
_entity.id
_entity.type
_entity.pdbx_description
1 polymer ?
#
loop_
_entity_poly.entity_id
_entity_poly.type
_entity_poly.pdbx_seq_one_letter_code
_entity_poly.pdbx_strand_id
1 'polypeptide(L)'
;MNIGNIAIDTNVLLYAFDNKDIKKQDKAVEILLKRPFVTQLVLFEFIKILERKGKKDKKEITQLTIKILNDCTILLSEDMCDGMIVDKKLKIINPFL
;
A
#
# COMPACT_ATOMS: atom_id res chain seq x y z
N MET A 1 -12.01 -15.50 15.47
CA MET A 1 -11.98 -15.62 14.00
C MET A 1 -10.54 -15.42 13.55
N ASN A 2 -9.94 -16.42 12.93
CA ASN A 2 -8.60 -16.33 12.38
C ASN A 2 -8.69 -15.45 11.12
N ILE A 3 -8.44 -14.16 11.27
CA ILE A 3 -8.47 -13.20 10.16
C ILE A 3 -7.21 -13.47 9.35
N GLY A 4 -7.32 -14.40 8.40
CA GLY A 4 -6.22 -14.75 7.51
C GLY A 4 -5.74 -13.50 6.79
N ASN A 5 -4.45 -13.20 6.94
CA ASN A 5 -3.61 -12.32 6.13
C ASN A 5 -4.37 -11.47 5.09
N ILE A 6 -5.08 -10.44 5.55
CA ILE A 6 -5.83 -9.54 4.65
C ILE A 6 -4.85 -8.55 4.05
N ALA A 7 -4.85 -8.44 2.71
CA ALA A 7 -4.21 -7.33 2.01
C ALA A 7 -5.19 -6.17 1.84
N ILE A 8 -4.69 -4.93 1.94
CA ILE A 8 -5.51 -3.72 1.82
C ILE A 8 -5.09 -2.86 0.63
N ASP A 9 -6.06 -2.13 0.10
CA ASP A 9 -5.92 -1.24 -1.05
C ASP A 9 -5.61 0.21 -0.63
N THR A 10 -5.19 1.05 -1.59
CA THR A 10 -4.86 2.47 -1.43
C THR A 10 -5.99 3.25 -0.76
N ASN A 11 -7.25 2.92 -1.06
CA ASN A 11 -8.42 3.58 -0.46
C ASN A 11 -8.51 3.40 1.06
N VAL A 12 -8.14 2.23 1.58
CA VAL A 12 -8.16 1.98 3.04
C VAL A 12 -7.14 2.88 3.73
N LEU A 13 -5.95 3.01 3.15
CA LEU A 13 -4.93 3.95 3.63
C LEU A 13 -5.44 5.39 3.57
N LEU A 14 -6.04 5.81 2.46
CA LEU A 14 -6.58 7.17 2.32
C LEU A 14 -7.66 7.47 3.36
N TYR A 15 -8.55 6.52 3.67
CA TYR A 15 -9.58 6.72 4.69
C TYR A 15 -9.02 6.80 6.11
N ALA A 16 -7.96 6.05 6.44
CA ALA A 16 -7.33 6.14 7.75
C ALA A 16 -6.74 7.55 8.01
N PHE A 17 -6.31 8.24 6.96
CA PHE A 17 -5.65 9.55 7.03
C PHE A 17 -6.51 10.73 6.52
N ASP A 18 -7.77 10.50 6.15
CA ASP A 18 -8.74 11.53 5.78
C ASP A 18 -9.80 11.66 6.89
N ASN A 19 -10.04 12.89 7.36
CA ASN A 19 -10.95 13.19 8.46
C ASN A 19 -12.36 13.61 7.99
N LYS A 20 -12.66 13.49 6.69
CA LYS A 20 -13.96 13.90 6.13
C LYS A 20 -15.11 12.95 6.45
N ASP A 21 -14.83 11.65 6.61
CA ASP A 21 -15.83 10.62 6.89
C ASP A 21 -15.37 9.77 8.07
N ILE A 22 -15.81 10.18 9.27
CA ILE A 22 -15.41 9.57 10.55
C ILE A 22 -15.74 8.06 10.56
N LYS A 23 -16.89 7.65 10.01
CA LYS A 23 -17.28 6.22 10.01
C LYS A 23 -16.33 5.37 9.16
N LYS A 24 -15.90 5.89 8.01
CA LYS A 24 -14.91 5.20 7.17
C LYS A 24 -13.51 5.23 7.79
N GLN A 25 -13.15 6.34 8.43
CA GLN A 25 -11.89 6.49 9.14
C GLN A 25 -11.78 5.46 10.27
N ASP A 26 -12.78 5.36 11.14
CA ASP A 26 -12.79 4.41 12.26
C ASP A 26 -12.59 2.98 11.77
N LYS A 27 -13.32 2.58 10.71
CA LYS A 27 -13.19 1.26 10.12
C LYS A 27 -11.80 1.02 9.51
N ALA A 28 -11.24 2.01 8.84
CA ALA A 28 -9.90 1.92 8.25
C ALA A 28 -8.82 1.79 9.34
N VAL A 29 -8.93 2.56 10.42
CA VAL A 29 -8.05 2.45 11.59
C VAL A 29 -8.16 1.07 12.24
N GLU A 30 -9.36 0.54 12.42
CA GLU A 30 -9.57 -0.82 12.94
C GLU A 30 -8.89 -1.90 12.07
N ILE A 31 -8.92 -1.73 10.75
CA ILE A 31 -8.21 -2.61 9.80
C ILE A 31 -6.69 -2.48 9.97
N LEU A 32 -6.15 -1.27 10.10
CA LEU A 32 -4.70 -1.05 10.30
C LEU A 32 -4.19 -1.65 11.61
N LEU A 33 -4.97 -1.61 12.69
CA LEU A 33 -4.61 -2.23 13.96
C LEU A 33 -4.42 -3.76 13.86
N LYS A 34 -4.99 -4.39 12.83
CA LYS A 34 -4.83 -5.83 12.55
C LYS A 34 -3.55 -6.15 11.78
N ARG A 35 -2.70 -5.15 11.50
CA ARG A 35 -1.43 -5.26 10.75
C ARG A 35 -1.59 -5.96 9.39
N PRO A 36 -2.40 -5.40 8.49
CA PRO A 36 -2.67 -6.00 7.20
C PRO A 36 -1.43 -6.02 6.29
N PHE A 37 -1.54 -6.73 5.18
CA PHE A 37 -0.55 -6.71 4.12
C PHE A 37 -0.78 -5.50 3.20
N VAL A 38 0.31 -4.85 2.78
CA VAL A 38 0.30 -3.78 1.78
C VAL A 38 1.34 -4.11 0.72
N THR A 39 0.99 -3.97 -0.55
CA THR A 39 1.94 -4.14 -1.65
C THR A 39 2.73 -2.86 -1.89
N GLN A 40 3.90 -2.98 -2.52
CA GLN A 40 4.69 -1.82 -2.93
C GLN A 40 3.87 -0.86 -3.81
N LEU A 41 3.06 -1.41 -4.73
CA LEU A 41 2.20 -0.63 -5.62
C LEU A 41 1.20 0.24 -4.84
N VAL A 42 0.49 -0.35 -3.88
CA VAL A 42 -0.47 0.37 -3.02
C VAL A 42 0.22 1.51 -2.26
N LEU A 43 1.42 1.26 -1.72
CA LEU A 43 2.20 2.28 -1.03
C LEU A 43 2.61 3.43 -1.98
N PHE A 44 3.08 3.10 -3.19
CA PHE A 44 3.47 4.12 -4.18
C PHE A 44 2.28 4.95 -4.68
N GLU A 45 1.14 4.31 -4.92
CA GLU A 45 -0.10 5.01 -5.28
C GLU A 45 -0.55 5.97 -4.18
N PHE A 46 -0.54 5.50 -2.92
CA PHE A 46 -0.87 6.33 -1.77
C PHE A 46 0.00 7.59 -1.70
N ILE A 47 1.33 7.44 -1.81
CA ILE A 47 2.28 8.56 -1.81
C ILE A 47 1.99 9.52 -2.96
N LYS A 48 1.83 9.03 -4.20
CA LYS A 48 1.52 9.86 -5.37
C LYS A 48 0.21 10.64 -5.21
N ILE A 49 -0.81 10.04 -4.60
CA ILE A 49 -2.09 10.73 -4.34
C ILE A 49 -1.90 11.84 -3.31
N LEU A 50 -1.11 11.62 -2.25
CA LEU A 50 -0.82 12.66 -1.26
C LEU A 50 -0.04 13.82 -1.86
N GLU A 51 0.97 13.55 -2.70
CA GLU A 51 1.73 14.57 -3.43
C GLU A 51 0.83 15.39 -4.36
N ARG A 52 -0.01 14.73 -5.17
CA ARG A 52 -0.94 15.40 -6.10
C ARG A 52 -2.00 16.25 -5.40
N LYS A 53 -2.44 15.84 -4.20
CA LYS A 53 -3.40 16.62 -3.41
C LYS A 53 -2.81 17.95 -2.92
N GLY A 54 -1.48 18.14 -2.96
CA GLY A 54 -0.81 19.42 -2.71
C GLY A 54 -1.00 20.00 -1.31
N LYS A 55 -1.58 19.23 -0.38
CA LYS A 55 -1.96 19.70 0.97
C LYS A 55 -0.95 19.38 2.05
N LYS A 56 0.00 18.48 1.79
CA LYS A 56 0.95 17.96 2.78
C LYS A 56 2.38 18.23 2.31
N ASP A 57 3.21 18.71 3.23
CA ASP A 57 4.64 18.86 2.97
C ASP A 57 5.31 17.47 2.82
N LYS A 58 6.44 17.43 2.11
CA LYS A 58 7.20 16.18 1.88
C LYS A 58 7.59 15.48 3.18
N LYS A 59 7.84 16.26 4.25
CA LYS A 59 8.11 15.71 5.59
C LYS A 59 6.91 14.96 6.15
N GLU A 60 5.71 15.48 5.98
CA GLU A 60 4.48 14.86 6.48
C GLU A 60 4.16 13.57 5.72
N ILE A 61 4.34 13.57 4.39
CA ILE A 61 4.21 12.36 3.57
C ILE A 61 5.21 11.29 4.02
N THR A 62 6.45 11.68 4.30
CA THR A 62 7.49 10.77 4.81
C THR A 62 7.10 10.15 6.15
N GLN A 63 6.56 10.95 7.08
CA GLN A 63 6.07 10.45 8.37
C GLN A 63 4.93 9.45 8.23
N LEU A 64 3.99 9.72 7.32
CA LEU A 64 2.88 8.81 7.02
C LEU A 64 3.38 7.49 6.43
N THR A 65 4.33 7.54 5.50
CA THR A 65 4.98 6.36 4.92
C THR A 65 5.67 5.52 6.00
N ILE A 66 6.44 6.14 6.90
CA ILE A 66 7.08 5.44 8.03
C ILE A 66 6.05 4.74 8.91
N LYS A 67 4.92 5.41 9.18
CA LYS A 67 3.84 4.81 9.97
C LYS A 67 3.26 3.57 9.30
N ILE A 68 2.98 3.64 7.99
CA ILE A 68 2.49 2.48 7.22
C ILE A 68 3.50 1.33 7.25
N LEU A 69 4.79 1.63 7.09
CA LEU A 69 5.87 0.62 7.16
C LEU A 69 5.97 -0.06 8.53
N ASN A 70 5.59 0.62 9.61
CA ASN A 70 5.59 0.06 10.97
C ASN A 70 4.29 -0.70 11.30
N ASP A 71 3.16 -0.25 10.77
CA ASP A 71 1.83 -0.77 11.12
C ASP A 71 1.33 -1.83 10.12
N CYS A 72 1.98 -2.02 8.96
CA CYS A 72 1.61 -3.00 7.94
C CYS A 72 2.76 -3.94 7.60
N THR A 73 2.43 -5.16 7.18
CA THR A 73 3.42 -6.07 6.60
C THR A 73 3.56 -5.76 5.12
N ILE A 74 4.76 -5.39 4.67
CA ILE A 74 4.98 -5.13 3.24
C ILE A 74 5.12 -6.45 2.50
N LEU A 75 4.14 -6.73 1.64
CA LEU A 75 4.24 -7.80 0.66
C LEU A 75 5.01 -7.26 -0.54
N LEU A 76 6.26 -7.69 -0.68
CA LEU A 76 6.98 -7.53 -1.92
C LEU A 76 6.36 -8.53 -2.91
N SER A 77 5.46 -8.05 -3.76
CA SER A 77 5.04 -8.84 -4.91
C SER A 77 6.23 -9.00 -5.85
N GLU A 78 6.41 -10.19 -6.41
CA GLU A 78 7.31 -10.44 -7.54
C GLU A 78 6.75 -9.70 -8.76
N ASP A 79 6.89 -8.37 -8.77
CA ASP A 79 6.39 -7.53 -9.83
C ASP A 79 7.27 -7.77 -11.06
N MET A 80 6.68 -8.22 -12.16
CA MET A 80 7.25 -8.44 -13.49
C MET A 80 8.80 -8.49 -13.57
N CYS A 81 9.42 -9.34 -12.78
CA CYS A 81 10.87 -9.39 -12.67
C CYS A 81 11.45 -9.97 -13.97
N ASP A 82 12.59 -9.46 -14.42
CA ASP A 82 13.30 -10.08 -15.53
C ASP A 82 13.59 -11.56 -15.21
N GLY A 83 13.28 -12.43 -16.16
CA GLY A 83 13.41 -13.87 -16.00
C GLY A 83 12.23 -14.55 -15.30
N MET A 84 11.24 -13.82 -14.77
CA MET A 84 10.03 -14.40 -14.16
C MET A 84 9.25 -15.24 -15.18
N ILE A 85 8.79 -16.44 -14.77
CA ILE A 85 7.96 -17.32 -15.60
C ILE A 85 6.56 -17.44 -14.98
N VAL A 86 5.55 -16.92 -15.70
CA VAL A 86 4.13 -16.98 -15.33
C VAL A 86 3.44 -18.16 -16.05
N ASP A 87 2.72 -18.98 -15.30
CA ASP A 87 1.98 -20.16 -15.77
C ASP A 87 2.79 -21.14 -16.64
N LYS A 88 4.12 -21.15 -16.48
CA LYS A 88 5.08 -21.91 -17.32
C LYS A 88 5.00 -21.58 -18.82
N LYS A 89 4.36 -20.48 -19.21
CA LYS A 89 4.08 -20.13 -20.61
C LYS A 89 4.57 -18.74 -21.00
N LEU A 90 4.64 -17.83 -20.05
CA LEU A 90 5.03 -16.45 -20.28
C LEU A 90 6.31 -16.14 -19.50
N LYS A 91 7.39 -15.83 -20.20
CA LYS A 91 8.63 -15.33 -19.59
C LYS A 91 8.68 -13.82 -19.72
N ILE A 92 8.88 -13.13 -18.61
CA ILE A 92 9.08 -11.68 -18.59
C ILE A 92 10.55 -11.41 -18.89
N ILE A 93 10.81 -10.54 -19.87
CA ILE A 93 12.16 -10.16 -20.30
C ILE A 93 12.24 -8.63 -20.32
N ASN A 94 13.23 -8.08 -19.62
CA ASN A 94 13.59 -6.68 -19.69
C ASN A 94 14.62 -6.48 -20.82
N PRO A 95 14.29 -5.73 -21.90
CA PRO A 95 15.17 -5.60 -23.06
C PRO A 95 16.40 -4.72 -22.82
N PHE A 96 16.59 -4.19 -21.61
CA PHE A 96 17.67 -3.26 -21.25
C PHE A 96 18.61 -3.80 -20.17
N LEU A 97 18.42 -5.04 -19.71
CA LEU A 97 19.36 -5.76 -18.83
C LEU A 97 20.35 -6.60 -19.64
#